data_AF-S6DXH8-F1
#
_entry.id   AF-S6DXH8-F1
#
_cell.length_a   1.000
_cell.length_b   1.000
_cell.length_c   1.000
_cell.angle_alpha   90.00
_cell.angle_beta   90.00
_cell.angle_gamma   90.00
#
_symmetry.space_group_name_H-M   'P 1'
#
loop_
_entity.id
_entity.type
_entity.pdbx_description
1 polymer ?
#
loop_
_entity_poly.entity_id
_entity_poly.type
_entity_poly.pdbx_seq_one_letter_code
_entity_poly.pdbx_strand_id
1 'polypeptide(L)'
;CICAWPEKGPVTAPVTTCDINDSLLSDPLAVSGCEESGSAFMCSSQSPWAVDEKLAYGFPPVRIAGQTESDWGCACYELTFTSGPAQGKKWLVQATNTGGDLGSNHFDIAIPGGGVGIFNGCTPTGTRPPDGWGDRYGGIRENTCYELPAPLQPGCEWRFDWFQNSDNQTVDFDPSGMPC
;
A
#
# COMPACT_ATOMS: atom_id res chain seq x y z
N CYS A 1 -7.64 6.41 0.69
CA CYS A 1 -7.74 5.31 1.67
C CYS A 1 -9.20 5.17 2.04
N ILE A 2 -9.86 4.11 1.56
CA ILE A 2 -11.28 3.89 1.84
C ILE A 2 -11.53 3.70 3.34
N CYS A 3 -10.58 3.04 4.03
CA CYS A 3 -10.65 2.80 5.46
C CYS A 3 -10.37 4.02 6.33
N ALA A 4 -9.88 5.11 5.77
CA ALA A 4 -9.64 6.35 6.51
C ALA A 4 -10.92 7.17 6.71
N TRP A 5 -11.96 6.90 5.91
CA TRP A 5 -13.24 7.58 6.03
C TRP A 5 -14.15 6.87 7.05
N PRO A 6 -14.89 7.61 7.88
CA PRO A 6 -15.89 7.02 8.77
C PRO A 6 -16.92 6.18 8.01
N GLU A 7 -17.44 5.12 8.65
CA GLU A 7 -18.54 4.28 8.16
C GLU A 7 -18.26 3.44 6.89
N LYS A 8 -17.00 3.34 6.46
CA LYS A 8 -16.62 2.57 5.26
C LYS A 8 -16.27 1.10 5.49
N GLY A 9 -16.39 0.61 6.73
CA GLY A 9 -16.20 -0.80 7.08
C GLY A 9 -16.49 -1.06 8.57
N PRO A 10 -16.61 -2.33 9.00
CA PRO A 10 -16.88 -2.71 10.39
C PRO A 10 -15.60 -2.62 11.25
N VAL A 11 -15.01 -1.43 11.35
CA VAL A 11 -13.76 -1.19 12.11
C VAL A 11 -14.02 -0.44 13.42
N THR A 12 -13.14 -0.66 14.41
CA THR A 12 -13.19 0.07 15.70
C THR A 12 -12.76 1.53 15.56
N ALA A 13 -11.95 1.85 14.55
CA ALA A 13 -11.57 3.19 14.15
C ALA A 13 -11.15 3.18 12.67
N PRO A 14 -11.32 4.30 11.92
CA PRO A 14 -10.75 4.44 10.59
C PRO A 14 -9.22 4.30 10.61
N VAL A 15 -8.64 3.82 9.51
CA VAL A 15 -7.19 3.84 9.29
C VAL A 15 -6.71 5.29 9.34
N THR A 16 -5.77 5.58 10.23
CA THR A 16 -5.23 6.93 10.41
C THR A 16 -4.49 7.40 9.16
N THR A 17 -4.63 8.68 8.82
CA THR A 17 -3.82 9.36 7.81
C THR A 17 -2.76 10.20 8.49
N CYS A 18 -1.77 10.63 7.72
CA CYS A 18 -0.69 11.50 8.20
C CYS A 18 -0.62 12.78 7.38
N ASP A 19 -0.04 13.83 7.96
CA ASP A 19 0.33 15.04 7.23
C ASP A 19 1.57 14.80 6.35
N ILE A 20 2.03 15.84 5.65
CA ILE A 20 3.20 15.75 4.77
C ILE A 20 4.51 15.42 5.51
N ASN A 21 4.55 15.61 6.83
CA ASN A 21 5.69 15.32 7.69
C ASN A 21 5.54 13.97 8.41
N ASP A 22 4.61 13.13 7.96
CA ASP A 22 4.33 11.81 8.55
C ASP A 22 3.81 11.87 10.00
N SER A 23 3.17 12.98 10.38
CA SER A 23 2.51 13.12 11.68
C SER A 23 1.04 12.74 11.59
N LEU A 24 0.56 11.94 12.54
CA LEU A 24 -0.84 11.47 12.57
C LEU A 24 -1.83 12.64 12.54
N LEU A 25 -2.81 12.56 11.64
CA LEU A 25 -3.94 13.48 11.59
C LEU A 25 -5.07 12.96 12.48
N SER A 26 -5.63 13.85 13.30
CA SER A 26 -6.81 13.55 14.12
C SER A 26 -8.13 13.73 13.38
N ASP A 27 -8.11 14.45 12.25
CA ASP A 27 -9.30 14.71 11.44
C ASP A 27 -9.48 13.63 10.37
N PRO A 28 -10.46 12.71 10.53
CA PRO A 28 -10.72 11.67 9.54
C PRO A 28 -11.39 12.21 8.25
N LEU A 29 -11.75 13.50 8.22
CA LEU A 29 -12.32 14.17 7.05
C LEU A 29 -11.31 15.05 6.30
N ALA A 30 -10.03 15.04 6.72
CA ALA A 30 -8.98 15.77 6.03
C ALA A 30 -8.88 15.32 4.56
N VAL A 31 -8.86 16.29 3.65
CA VAL A 31 -8.87 16.05 2.20
C VAL A 31 -7.59 15.35 1.76
N SER A 32 -7.72 14.34 0.90
CA SER A 32 -6.61 13.56 0.35
C SER A 32 -5.59 14.46 -0.35
N GLY A 33 -4.30 14.33 -0.04
CA GLY A 33 -3.22 15.06 -0.70
C GLY A 33 -3.03 14.73 -2.19
N CYS A 34 -3.77 13.74 -2.72
CA CYS A 34 -3.89 13.51 -4.16
C CYS A 34 -4.88 14.46 -4.84
N GLU A 35 -5.70 15.16 -4.07
CA GLU A 35 -6.64 16.20 -4.52
C GLU A 35 -6.03 17.58 -4.33
N GLU A 36 -6.54 18.57 -5.06
CA GLU A 36 -6.07 19.94 -4.97
C GLU A 36 -6.22 20.48 -3.54
N SER A 37 -5.14 20.99 -2.97
CA SER A 37 -5.08 21.53 -1.60
C SER A 37 -5.33 20.51 -0.46
N GLY A 38 -5.29 19.21 -0.75
CA GLY A 38 -5.39 18.19 0.29
C GLY A 38 -4.15 18.10 1.18
N SER A 39 -4.34 17.59 2.39
CA SER A 39 -3.32 17.50 3.45
C SER A 39 -3.18 16.12 4.07
N ALA A 40 -4.05 15.16 3.71
CA ALA A 40 -4.03 13.80 4.23
C ALA A 40 -3.30 12.84 3.29
N PHE A 41 -2.27 12.18 3.81
CA PHE A 41 -1.43 11.20 3.11
C PHE A 41 -1.47 9.85 3.82
N MET A 42 -1.01 8.81 3.13
CA MET A 42 -0.74 7.52 3.74
C MET A 42 0.47 7.65 4.69
N CYS A 43 0.35 7.17 5.92
CA CYS A 43 1.46 7.17 6.87
C CYS A 43 2.55 6.20 6.43
N SER A 44 3.82 6.53 6.67
CA SER A 44 4.95 5.66 6.38
C SER A 44 4.88 4.32 7.14
N SER A 45 4.27 4.32 8.32
CA SER A 45 3.99 3.13 9.12
C SER A 45 3.03 2.13 8.47
N GLN A 46 2.34 2.53 7.39
CA GLN A 46 1.53 1.65 6.56
C GLN A 46 2.34 1.04 5.40
N SER A 47 3.66 1.12 5.44
CA SER A 47 4.56 0.37 4.54
C SER A 47 4.61 -1.12 4.91
N PRO A 48 4.94 -2.01 3.95
CA PRO A 48 5.10 -3.43 4.24
C PRO A 48 6.34 -3.70 5.09
N TRP A 49 6.29 -4.77 5.90
CA TRP A 49 7.44 -5.23 6.68
C TRP A 49 7.44 -6.76 6.80
N ALA A 50 8.64 -7.32 6.99
CA ALA A 50 8.83 -8.75 7.22
C ALA A 50 8.73 -9.07 8.72
N VAL A 51 8.05 -10.16 9.06
CA VAL A 51 8.08 -10.79 10.39
C VAL A 51 9.24 -11.77 10.47
N ASP A 52 9.37 -12.59 9.44
CA ASP A 52 10.44 -13.55 9.23
C ASP A 52 10.66 -13.77 7.72
N GLU A 53 11.48 -14.76 7.34
CA GLU A 53 11.80 -15.03 5.93
C GLU A 53 10.59 -15.47 5.06
N LYS A 54 9.51 -15.93 5.70
CA LYS A 54 8.32 -16.51 5.07
C LYS A 54 7.05 -15.68 5.25
N LEU A 55 6.98 -14.81 6.26
CA LEU A 55 5.80 -14.00 6.55
C LEU A 55 6.14 -12.50 6.54
N ALA A 56 5.29 -11.74 5.86
CA ALA A 56 5.27 -10.27 5.91
C ALA A 56 3.85 -9.74 6.16
N TYR A 57 3.76 -8.47 6.52
CA TYR A 57 2.50 -7.73 6.63
C TYR A 57 2.46 -6.54 5.67
N GLY A 58 1.27 -5.99 5.41
CA GLY A 58 1.13 -4.77 4.61
C GLY A 58 -0.31 -4.27 4.44
N PHE A 59 -0.45 -3.20 3.65
CA PHE A 59 -1.69 -2.44 3.50
C PHE A 59 -2.01 -2.10 2.03
N PRO A 60 -2.37 -3.09 1.19
CA PRO A 60 -2.62 -2.88 -0.23
C PRO A 60 -3.96 -2.22 -0.52
N PRO A 61 -4.04 -1.43 -1.61
CA PRO A 61 -5.25 -1.31 -2.40
C PRO A 61 -5.72 -2.68 -2.94
N VAL A 62 -7.03 -2.93 -2.93
CA VAL A 62 -7.62 -4.17 -3.40
C VAL A 62 -8.83 -3.95 -4.29
N ARG A 63 -9.12 -4.95 -5.11
CA ARG A 63 -10.42 -5.12 -5.75
C ARG A 63 -10.67 -6.60 -5.99
N ILE A 64 -11.81 -7.08 -5.50
CA ILE A 64 -12.18 -8.50 -5.54
C ILE A 64 -13.46 -8.66 -6.35
N ALA A 65 -13.46 -9.57 -7.32
CA ALA A 65 -14.59 -9.83 -8.20
C ALA A 65 -15.83 -10.25 -7.40
N GLY A 66 -16.96 -9.61 -7.70
CA GLY A 66 -18.23 -9.89 -7.03
C GLY A 66 -18.36 -9.33 -5.62
N GLN A 67 -17.35 -8.61 -5.13
CA GLN A 67 -17.40 -7.86 -3.87
C GLN A 67 -17.49 -6.35 -4.14
N THR A 68 -17.81 -5.62 -3.08
CA THR A 68 -17.85 -4.17 -3.05
C THR A 68 -16.87 -3.63 -2.02
N GLU A 69 -16.66 -2.33 -2.07
CA GLU A 69 -15.93 -1.56 -1.06
C GLU A 69 -16.35 -1.88 0.39
N SER A 70 -17.63 -2.13 0.60
CA SER A 70 -18.18 -2.50 1.92
C SER A 70 -17.77 -3.90 2.38
N ASP A 71 -17.42 -4.79 1.44
CA ASP A 71 -17.06 -6.18 1.72
C ASP A 71 -15.57 -6.31 2.02
N TRP A 72 -14.71 -5.66 1.22
CA TRP A 72 -13.26 -5.71 1.42
C TRP A 72 -12.72 -4.60 2.31
N GLY A 73 -13.48 -3.53 2.53
CA GLY A 73 -13.07 -2.38 3.32
C GLY A 73 -12.57 -2.81 4.70
N CYS A 74 -11.26 -2.70 4.90
CA CYS A 74 -10.55 -2.97 6.15
C CYS A 74 -10.56 -4.43 6.58
N ALA A 75 -11.03 -5.31 5.69
CA ALA A 75 -10.90 -6.75 5.82
C ALA A 75 -9.44 -7.19 5.66
N CYS A 76 -9.17 -8.39 6.14
CA CYS A 76 -7.83 -8.95 6.15
C CYS A 76 -7.77 -10.23 5.34
N TYR A 77 -6.65 -10.39 4.63
CA TYR A 77 -6.44 -11.50 3.71
C TYR A 77 -5.04 -12.07 3.93
N GLU A 78 -4.94 -13.39 4.03
CA GLU A 78 -3.65 -14.06 3.88
C GLU A 78 -3.43 -14.36 2.40
N LEU A 79 -2.36 -13.81 1.82
CA LEU A 79 -1.94 -14.09 0.46
C LEU A 79 -0.78 -15.07 0.50
N THR A 80 -0.79 -16.06 -0.37
CA THR A 80 0.36 -16.92 -0.65
C THR A 80 0.83 -16.65 -2.07
N PHE A 81 2.08 -16.23 -2.25
CA PHE A 81 2.65 -16.02 -3.58
C PHE A 81 2.82 -17.35 -4.31
N THR A 82 2.32 -17.44 -5.54
CA THR A 82 2.33 -18.67 -6.35
C THR A 82 3.31 -18.62 -7.52
N SER A 83 3.97 -17.47 -7.74
CA SER A 83 5.01 -17.31 -8.77
C SER A 83 6.21 -16.48 -8.30
N GLY A 84 7.27 -16.50 -9.12
CA GLY A 84 8.46 -15.65 -9.04
C GLY A 84 9.29 -15.77 -7.76
N PRO A 85 10.20 -14.82 -7.51
CA PRO A 85 11.15 -14.89 -6.39
C PRO A 85 10.51 -15.06 -5.00
N ALA A 86 9.36 -14.42 -4.77
CA ALA A 86 8.62 -14.51 -3.51
C ALA A 86 7.75 -15.78 -3.39
N GLN A 87 7.77 -16.72 -4.35
CA GLN A 87 6.90 -17.91 -4.37
C GLN A 87 6.97 -18.70 -3.04
N GLY A 88 5.80 -19.08 -2.53
CA GLY A 88 5.62 -19.83 -1.29
C GLY A 88 5.68 -18.97 -0.02
N LYS A 89 6.05 -17.69 -0.11
CA LYS A 89 5.94 -16.76 1.01
C LYS A 89 4.50 -16.33 1.22
N LYS A 90 4.20 -15.98 2.46
CA LYS A 90 2.90 -15.49 2.92
C LYS A 90 2.95 -14.01 3.20
N TRP A 91 1.88 -13.31 2.85
CA TRP A 91 1.72 -11.90 3.09
C TRP A 91 0.32 -11.64 3.65
N LEU A 92 0.27 -11.26 4.93
CA LEU A 92 -0.99 -10.96 5.61
C LEU A 92 -1.28 -9.47 5.49
N VAL A 93 -2.43 -9.13 4.94
CA VAL A 93 -2.70 -7.74 4.56
C VAL A 93 -4.03 -7.23 5.05
N GLN A 94 -4.07 -5.94 5.36
CA GLN A 94 -5.32 -5.21 5.55
C GLN A 94 -5.63 -4.36 4.31
N ALA A 95 -6.80 -4.55 3.74
CA ALA A 95 -7.29 -3.79 2.61
C ALA A 95 -7.62 -2.34 3.02
N THR A 96 -6.74 -1.38 2.70
CA THR A 96 -6.91 0.03 3.11
C THR A 96 -7.40 0.94 1.99
N ASN A 97 -7.34 0.50 0.73
CA ASN A 97 -7.76 1.29 -0.42
C ASN A 97 -8.42 0.43 -1.49
N THR A 98 -9.06 1.07 -2.46
CA THR A 98 -9.62 0.40 -3.64
C THR A 98 -8.70 0.62 -4.84
N GLY A 99 -8.37 -0.45 -5.57
CA GLY A 99 -7.63 -0.35 -6.83
C GLY A 99 -8.58 -0.48 -8.03
N GLY A 100 -8.64 0.52 -8.90
CA GLY A 100 -9.62 0.55 -10.00
C GLY A 100 -9.21 -0.21 -11.27
N ASP A 101 -7.90 -0.30 -11.54
CA ASP A 101 -7.41 -0.44 -12.93
C ASP A 101 -6.94 -1.84 -13.34
N LEU A 102 -7.05 -2.85 -12.48
CA LEU A 102 -6.49 -4.17 -12.73
C LEU A 102 -7.53 -5.29 -12.56
N GLY A 103 -7.68 -6.12 -13.61
CA GLY A 103 -8.26 -7.46 -13.58
C GLY A 103 -9.58 -7.70 -12.83
N SER A 104 -9.85 -8.98 -12.52
CA SER A 104 -11.02 -9.41 -11.74
C SER A 104 -10.73 -9.44 -10.24
N ASN A 105 -9.57 -9.98 -9.83
CA ASN A 105 -9.04 -9.94 -8.47
C ASN A 105 -7.64 -9.36 -8.52
N HIS A 106 -7.36 -8.30 -7.78
CA HIS A 106 -6.01 -7.76 -7.68
C HIS A 106 -5.73 -7.13 -6.31
N PHE A 107 -4.45 -7.21 -5.94
CA PHE A 107 -3.88 -6.63 -4.73
C PHE A 107 -2.69 -5.80 -5.17
N ASP A 108 -2.80 -4.48 -5.06
CA ASP A 108 -1.73 -3.56 -5.42
C ASP A 108 -0.80 -3.42 -4.22
N ILE A 109 0.44 -3.89 -4.31
CA ILE A 109 1.33 -3.84 -3.15
C ILE A 109 1.79 -2.40 -2.94
N ALA A 110 1.35 -1.78 -1.84
CA ALA A 110 1.72 -0.42 -1.48
C ALA A 110 3.18 -0.36 -1.00
N ILE A 111 4.12 -0.29 -1.94
CA ILE A 111 5.56 -0.22 -1.67
C ILE A 111 6.07 1.20 -1.94
N PRO A 112 6.71 1.87 -0.97
CA PRO A 112 7.42 3.12 -1.25
C PRO A 112 8.47 2.93 -2.36
N GLY A 113 8.42 3.76 -3.40
CA GLY A 113 9.26 3.61 -4.58
C GLY A 113 8.77 2.57 -5.59
N GLY A 114 7.55 2.03 -5.44
CA GLY A 114 6.88 1.14 -6.41
C GLY A 114 6.26 1.85 -7.62
N GLY A 115 6.31 3.19 -7.66
CA GLY A 115 5.68 4.02 -8.69
C GLY A 115 4.36 4.64 -8.20
N VAL A 116 4.08 5.85 -8.64
CA VAL A 116 2.90 6.63 -8.21
C VAL A 116 1.63 6.27 -9.01
N GLY A 117 1.80 5.69 -10.20
CA GLY A 117 0.70 5.31 -11.08
C GLY A 117 -0.10 6.51 -11.57
N ILE A 118 -1.44 6.39 -11.54
CA ILE A 118 -2.34 7.43 -12.05
C ILE A 118 -2.24 8.71 -11.23
N PHE A 119 -2.25 8.59 -9.89
CA PHE A 119 -2.31 9.71 -8.96
C PHE A 119 -0.95 9.95 -8.31
N ASN A 120 -0.42 11.17 -8.44
CA ASN A 120 0.83 11.54 -7.78
C ASN A 120 0.58 12.50 -6.59
N GLY A 121 0.20 11.93 -5.45
CA GLY A 121 0.17 12.63 -4.16
C GLY A 121 1.56 12.74 -3.52
N CYS A 122 2.60 12.15 -4.12
CA CYS A 122 3.96 12.19 -3.60
C CYS A 122 4.68 13.49 -3.95
N THR A 123 4.20 14.30 -4.89
CA THR A 123 4.77 15.59 -5.32
C THR A 123 4.12 16.89 -4.79
N PRO A 124 3.62 17.03 -3.54
CA PRO A 124 2.92 18.26 -3.15
C PRO A 124 3.82 19.51 -3.08
N THR A 125 5.15 19.37 -3.03
CA THR A 125 6.07 20.47 -2.68
C THR A 125 7.11 20.86 -3.75
N GLY A 126 6.83 20.63 -5.04
CA GLY A 126 7.65 21.15 -6.14
C GLY A 126 9.12 20.66 -6.21
N THR A 127 9.53 19.80 -5.30
CA THR A 127 10.91 19.28 -5.16
C THR A 127 11.03 17.81 -5.56
N ARG A 128 9.92 17.16 -5.94
CA ARG A 128 9.87 15.74 -6.28
C ARG A 128 9.52 15.55 -7.76
N PRO A 129 10.03 14.50 -8.42
CA PRO A 129 9.82 14.33 -9.86
C PRO A 129 8.34 14.09 -10.19
N PRO A 130 7.83 14.59 -11.34
CA PRO A 130 6.41 14.47 -11.71
C PRO A 130 5.91 13.02 -11.82
N ASP A 131 6.83 12.06 -11.97
CA ASP A 131 6.56 10.62 -12.05
C ASP A 131 6.87 9.86 -10.75
N GLY A 132 7.19 10.56 -9.66
CA GLY A 132 7.63 9.96 -8.39
C GLY A 132 9.11 9.60 -8.38
N TRP A 133 9.50 8.61 -7.57
CA TRP A 133 10.86 8.06 -7.59
C TRP A 133 10.93 6.93 -8.62
N GLY A 134 11.74 7.11 -9.67
CA GLY A 134 11.87 6.16 -10.77
C GLY A 134 10.77 6.28 -11.83
N ASP A 135 10.34 5.14 -12.38
CA ASP A 135 9.31 5.08 -13.41
C ASP A 135 7.91 5.35 -12.80
N ARG A 136 7.04 6.05 -13.54
CA ARG A 136 5.66 6.31 -13.08
C ARG A 136 4.91 5.05 -12.65
N TYR A 137 5.13 3.95 -13.37
CA TYR A 137 4.62 2.62 -13.06
C TYR A 137 5.82 1.70 -12.84
N GLY A 138 5.94 1.08 -11.66
CA GLY A 138 7.06 0.21 -11.28
C GLY A 138 8.18 0.90 -10.50
N GLY A 139 8.25 2.24 -10.53
CA GLY A 139 9.12 3.05 -9.69
C GLY A 139 10.60 2.77 -9.88
N ILE A 140 11.36 2.74 -8.78
CA ILE A 140 12.81 2.47 -8.82
C ILE A 140 13.09 1.01 -9.20
N ARG A 141 14.14 0.76 -9.98
CA ARG A 141 14.48 -0.59 -10.48
C ARG A 141 15.58 -1.29 -9.68
N GLU A 142 16.42 -0.48 -9.03
CA GLU A 142 17.51 -0.91 -8.16
C GLU A 142 17.24 -0.40 -6.74
N ASN A 143 17.95 -0.94 -5.74
CA ASN A 143 17.83 -0.48 -4.36
C ASN A 143 18.47 0.91 -4.19
N THR A 144 17.77 1.94 -4.65
CA THR A 144 18.08 3.35 -4.43
C THR A 144 17.20 3.95 -3.33
N CYS A 145 16.80 3.14 -2.34
CA CYS A 145 15.89 3.55 -1.27
C CYS A 145 16.40 4.75 -0.46
N TYR A 146 17.72 4.99 -0.43
CA TYR A 146 18.32 6.17 0.17
C TYR A 146 17.86 7.51 -0.44
N GLU A 147 17.28 7.51 -1.65
CA GLU A 147 16.72 8.69 -2.32
C GLU A 147 15.31 9.06 -1.82
N LEU A 148 14.65 8.13 -1.11
CA LEU A 148 13.35 8.36 -0.50
C LEU A 148 13.51 9.02 0.88
N PRO A 149 12.49 9.74 1.37
CA PRO A 149 12.45 10.25 2.74
C PRO A 149 12.70 9.14 3.76
N ALA A 150 13.48 9.44 4.81
CA ALA A 150 13.91 8.45 5.82
C ALA A 150 12.79 7.53 6.34
N PRO A 151 11.57 8.00 6.64
CA PRO A 151 10.48 7.12 7.11
C PRO A 151 10.03 6.07 6.09
N LEU A 152 10.23 6.32 4.79
CA LEU A 152 9.81 5.43 3.70
C LEU A 152 10.89 4.41 3.30
N GLN A 153 12.13 4.60 3.73
CA GLN A 153 13.26 3.75 3.33
C GLN A 153 13.08 2.28 3.75
N PRO A 154 12.62 1.95 4.97
CA PRO A 154 12.44 0.54 5.36
C PRO A 154 11.43 -0.21 4.50
N GLY A 155 10.30 0.43 4.15
CA GLY A 155 9.29 -0.13 3.26
C GLY A 155 9.78 -0.29 1.82
N CYS A 156 10.64 0.63 1.37
CA CYS A 156 11.31 0.52 0.09
C CYS A 156 12.32 -0.64 0.08
N GLU A 157 13.15 -0.79 1.12
CA GLU A 157 14.14 -1.86 1.25
C GLU A 157 13.46 -3.23 1.29
N TRP A 158 12.30 -3.35 1.95
CA TRP A 158 11.48 -4.56 1.96
C TRP A 158 11.21 -5.11 0.56
N ARG A 159 11.02 -4.22 -0.44
CA ARG A 159 10.84 -4.60 -1.86
C ARG A 159 11.99 -5.45 -2.37
N PHE A 160 13.22 -5.04 -2.06
CA PHE A 160 14.43 -5.66 -2.59
C PHE A 160 14.88 -6.84 -1.73
N ASP A 161 14.67 -6.75 -0.42
CA ASP A 161 15.18 -7.73 0.53
C ASP A 161 14.23 -8.92 0.69
N TRP A 162 13.05 -8.68 1.27
CA TRP A 162 12.10 -9.74 1.56
C TRP A 162 11.30 -10.13 0.31
N PHE A 163 10.83 -9.14 -0.44
CA PHE A 163 10.04 -9.37 -1.65
C PHE A 163 10.91 -9.67 -2.88
N GLN A 164 12.24 -9.58 -2.76
CA GLN A 164 13.21 -9.99 -3.79
C GLN A 164 12.98 -9.34 -5.16
N ASN A 165 12.51 -8.09 -5.15
CA ASN A 165 12.13 -7.31 -6.33
C ASN A 165 11.21 -8.08 -7.30
N SER A 166 10.32 -8.90 -6.73
CA SER A 166 9.32 -9.65 -7.47
C SER A 166 8.44 -8.72 -8.31
N ASP A 167 8.35 -9.00 -9.61
CA ASP A 167 7.50 -8.22 -10.54
C ASP A 167 6.14 -8.90 -10.71
N ASN A 168 5.08 -8.26 -10.19
CA ASN A 168 3.67 -8.62 -10.41
C ASN A 168 3.35 -10.12 -10.25
N GLN A 169 3.60 -10.66 -9.05
CA GLN A 169 3.41 -12.08 -8.75
C GLN A 169 1.94 -12.49 -8.68
N THR A 170 1.65 -13.72 -9.10
CA THR A 170 0.36 -14.34 -8.84
C THR A 170 0.27 -14.76 -7.37
N VAL A 171 -0.96 -14.75 -6.83
CA VAL A 171 -1.25 -15.12 -5.45
C VAL A 171 -2.51 -15.99 -5.37
N ASP A 172 -2.54 -16.87 -4.38
CA ASP A 172 -3.79 -17.39 -3.81
C ASP A 172 -4.11 -16.57 -2.56
N PHE A 173 -5.39 -16.27 -2.30
CA PHE A 173 -5.79 -15.48 -1.12
C PHE A 173 -6.92 -16.14 -0.33
N ASP A 174 -6.85 -16.05 0.99
CA ASP A 174 -7.84 -16.58 1.92
C ASP A 174 -8.38 -15.47 2.85
N PRO A 175 -9.69 -15.15 2.81
CA PRO A 175 -10.33 -14.16 3.70
C PRO A 175 -10.64 -14.68 5.11
N SER A 176 -10.52 -15.99 5.38
CA SER A 176 -11.02 -16.63 6.60
C SER A 176 -9.97 -16.79 7.71
N GLY A 177 -8.70 -16.44 7.44
CA GLY A 177 -7.57 -16.95 8.20
C GLY A 177 -7.21 -16.23 9.50
N MET A 178 -7.29 -14.89 9.58
CA MET A 178 -6.68 -14.18 10.72
C MET A 178 -7.33 -12.82 11.01
N PRO A 179 -7.54 -12.45 12.28
CA PRO A 179 -7.83 -11.07 12.65
C PRO A 179 -6.59 -10.19 12.41
N CYS A 180 -6.80 -9.06 11.75
CA CYS A 180 -6.04 -7.86 12.05
C CYS A 180 -6.55 -7.26 13.37
#